data_AF-A0A167A2F9-F1
#
_entry.id   AF-A0A167A2F9-F1
#
_cell.length_a   1.000
_cell.length_b   1.000
_cell.length_c   1.000
_cell.angle_alpha   90.00
_cell.angle_beta   90.00
_cell.angle_gamma   90.00
#
_symmetry.space_group_name_H-M   'P 1'
#
loop_
_entity.id
_entity.type
_entity.pdbx_description
1 polymer ?
#
loop_
_entity_poly.entity_id
_entity_poly.type
_entity_poly.pdbx_seq_one_letter_code
_entity_poly.pdbx_strand_id
1 'polypeptide(L)'
;MLPKNTHYSTVSRTDNYDDSTTEVDESFMGDEKQWRSIDLSVEQETKCSTWKRIKRTLRRYRWLIDTLLLLTNIGLSLGLSLLLYYQFEDAKFPTSKRQVGGDFTGAGPQFPVKIQKFDADYQFVPPNATDFLSNTTLNHWRSLMPAGAGWKSEDDGPFFTTTMTHQLHCIYMMGRIYSGITTNKADVLTADYDTHFYHCIDYLRQAIMCSADLALEPHHATDADDNGPGDGSWNGMHVCKDYSQVLKYVDRQITEGIRVVLPIDD
;
A
#
# COMPACT_ATOMS: atom_id res chain seq x y z
N MET A 1 35.07 -9.57 14.87
CA MET A 1 34.01 -10.44 14.31
C MET A 1 33.85 -10.07 12.84
N LEU A 2 34.00 -11.05 11.94
CA LEU A 2 33.93 -10.91 10.47
C LEU A 2 32.48 -10.70 9.99
N PRO A 3 32.25 -10.06 8.82
CA PRO A 3 30.92 -9.97 8.23
C PRO A 3 30.52 -11.30 7.56
N LYS A 4 29.30 -11.78 7.86
CA LYS A 4 28.70 -12.95 7.20
C LYS A 4 28.13 -12.53 5.85
N ASN A 5 28.79 -12.96 4.77
CA ASN A 5 28.19 -13.04 3.43
C ASN A 5 27.23 -14.23 3.39
N THR A 6 25.94 -14.01 3.16
CA THR A 6 24.99 -15.07 2.83
C THR A 6 24.97 -15.27 1.32
N HIS A 7 25.75 -16.25 0.88
CA HIS A 7 25.72 -16.78 -0.48
C HIS A 7 24.48 -17.69 -0.60
N TYR A 8 23.55 -17.37 -1.50
CA TYR A 8 22.43 -18.28 -1.80
C TYR A 8 22.97 -19.40 -2.70
N SER A 9 22.84 -20.64 -2.24
CA SER A 9 23.09 -21.84 -3.04
C SER A 9 21.80 -22.27 -3.75
N THR A 10 21.89 -22.45 -5.07
CA THR A 10 20.82 -23.04 -5.88
C THR A 10 20.69 -24.52 -5.53
N VAL A 11 19.58 -24.88 -4.90
CA VAL A 11 19.24 -26.29 -4.63
C VAL A 11 18.69 -26.90 -5.91
N SER A 12 19.35 -27.94 -6.43
CA SER A 12 18.81 -28.80 -7.48
C SER A 12 17.65 -29.63 -6.90
N ARG A 13 16.46 -29.43 -7.43
CA ARG A 13 15.27 -30.19 -7.07
C ARG A 13 15.19 -31.43 -7.96
N THR A 14 15.72 -32.55 -7.46
CA THR A 14 15.41 -33.89 -7.96
C THR A 14 14.03 -34.27 -7.43
N ASP A 15 13.01 -34.20 -8.28
CA ASP A 15 11.73 -34.84 -7.99
C ASP A 15 11.79 -36.28 -8.50
N ASN A 16 11.85 -37.21 -7.55
CA ASN A 16 11.44 -38.61 -7.75
C ASN A 16 9.93 -38.61 -7.97
N TYR A 17 9.48 -39.04 -9.15
CA TYR A 17 8.10 -39.46 -9.34
C TYR A 17 7.99 -40.93 -8.95
N ASP A 18 7.29 -41.17 -7.84
CA ASP A 18 6.83 -42.52 -7.47
C ASP A 18 5.68 -42.92 -8.40
N ASP A 19 5.86 -44.12 -8.93
CA ASP A 19 5.04 -44.84 -9.88
C ASP A 19 3.83 -45.46 -9.18
N SER A 20 2.62 -45.26 -9.72
CA SER A 20 1.46 -46.08 -9.39
C SER A 20 0.75 -46.44 -10.69
N THR A 21 1.09 -47.63 -11.14
CA THR A 21 0.56 -48.38 -12.27
C THR A 21 -0.83 -48.94 -11.96
N THR A 22 -1.73 -48.84 -12.93
CA THR A 22 -2.83 -49.81 -13.10
C THR A 22 -2.64 -50.45 -14.46
N GLU A 23 -1.99 -51.62 -14.46
CA GLU A 23 -1.82 -52.46 -15.65
C GLU A 23 -3.10 -53.28 -15.87
N VAL A 24 -3.68 -53.19 -17.07
CA VAL A 24 -4.61 -54.20 -17.59
C VAL A 24 -3.89 -54.87 -18.74
N ASP A 25 -3.52 -56.11 -18.49
CA ASP A 25 -2.75 -57.00 -19.36
C ASP A 25 -3.63 -57.50 -20.53
N GLU A 26 -3.39 -57.01 -21.75
CA GLU A 26 -3.88 -57.67 -22.97
C GLU A 26 -2.80 -58.64 -23.47
N SER A 27 -2.90 -59.87 -22.97
CA SER A 27 -2.14 -61.00 -23.48
C SER A 27 -2.74 -61.50 -24.80
N PHE A 28 -1.91 -61.44 -25.84
CA PHE A 28 -1.68 -62.48 -26.84
C PHE A 28 -2.63 -63.68 -26.79
N MET A 29 -3.41 -63.93 -27.84
CA MET A 29 -3.52 -65.23 -28.50
C MET A 29 -4.11 -65.05 -29.90
N GLY A 30 -3.23 -65.05 -30.91
CA GLY A 30 -3.57 -65.68 -32.17
C GLY A 30 -3.45 -67.19 -31.98
N ASP A 31 -4.51 -67.94 -32.28
CA ASP A 31 -4.42 -69.18 -33.04
C ASP A 31 -5.83 -69.70 -33.39
N GLU A 32 -5.92 -70.13 -34.63
CA GLU A 32 -7.10 -70.67 -35.28
C GLU A 32 -7.58 -71.96 -34.60
N LYS A 33 -8.86 -72.05 -34.25
CA LYS A 33 -9.56 -73.34 -34.09
C LYS A 33 -10.94 -73.32 -34.74
N GLN A 34 -10.98 -73.95 -35.89
CA GLN A 34 -12.12 -74.47 -36.63
C GLN A 34 -13.07 -75.29 -35.73
N TRP A 35 -14.33 -74.88 -35.63
CA TRP A 35 -15.44 -75.74 -35.21
C TRP A 35 -16.62 -75.59 -36.18
N ARG A 36 -17.22 -76.74 -36.49
CA ARG A 36 -18.18 -76.99 -37.57
C ARG A 36 -19.52 -76.27 -37.40
N SER A 37 -20.05 -75.92 -38.56
CA SER A 37 -21.45 -75.60 -38.92
C SER A 37 -22.56 -76.05 -37.96
N ILE A 38 -23.40 -75.09 -37.56
CA ILE A 38 -24.86 -75.28 -37.50
C ILE A 38 -25.50 -73.98 -38.02
N ASP A 39 -26.19 -74.13 -39.14
CA ASP A 39 -27.03 -73.12 -39.79
C ASP A 39 -28.36 -73.03 -39.01
N LEU A 40 -28.70 -71.86 -38.47
CA LEU A 40 -30.07 -71.52 -38.09
C LEU A 40 -30.27 -70.01 -38.26
N SER A 41 -30.92 -69.68 -39.38
CA SER A 41 -31.45 -68.39 -39.78
C SER A 41 -32.32 -67.75 -38.69
N VAL A 42 -31.93 -66.56 -38.22
CA VAL A 42 -32.83 -65.58 -37.60
C VAL A 42 -32.50 -64.20 -38.17
N GLU A 43 -33.51 -63.58 -38.77
CA GLU A 43 -33.49 -62.30 -39.48
C GLU A 43 -32.83 -61.16 -38.68
N GLN A 44 -31.84 -60.51 -39.28
CA GLN A 44 -31.29 -59.24 -38.79
C GLN A 44 -31.65 -58.11 -39.76
N GLU A 45 -32.86 -57.59 -39.63
CA GLU A 45 -33.31 -56.39 -40.36
C GLU A 45 -33.00 -55.08 -39.59
N THR A 46 -32.28 -54.20 -40.30
CA THR A 46 -32.53 -52.75 -40.46
C THR A 46 -32.18 -51.69 -39.39
N LYS A 47 -31.34 -51.93 -38.36
CA LYS A 47 -30.73 -50.82 -37.58
C LYS A 47 -29.30 -50.40 -37.98
N CYS A 48 -28.59 -51.23 -38.76
CA CYS A 48 -27.17 -51.05 -39.08
C CYS A 48 -26.88 -50.04 -40.23
N SER A 49 -27.87 -49.75 -41.08
CA SER A 49 -27.74 -48.90 -42.27
C SER A 49 -27.65 -47.40 -41.94
N THR A 50 -28.49 -46.93 -41.01
CA THR A 50 -28.59 -45.52 -40.62
C THR A 50 -27.34 -45.06 -39.86
N TRP A 51 -26.81 -45.91 -38.98
CA TRP A 51 -25.58 -45.63 -38.22
C TRP A 51 -24.34 -45.58 -39.12
N LYS A 52 -24.27 -46.45 -40.14
CA LYS A 52 -23.20 -46.42 -41.16
C LYS A 52 -23.26 -45.16 -42.01
N ARG A 53 -24.46 -44.69 -42.40
CA ARG A 53 -24.65 -43.41 -43.11
C ARG A 53 -24.23 -42.22 -42.25
N ILE A 54 -24.67 -42.17 -40.99
CA ILE A 54 -24.28 -41.12 -40.02
C ILE A 54 -22.76 -41.12 -39.78
N LYS A 55 -22.11 -42.28 -39.60
CA LYS A 55 -20.64 -42.39 -39.47
C LYS A 55 -19.89 -41.87 -40.69
N ARG A 56 -20.42 -42.09 -41.90
CA ARG A 56 -19.80 -41.63 -43.16
C ARG A 56 -19.92 -40.12 -43.32
N THR A 57 -21.05 -39.54 -42.93
CA THR A 57 -21.28 -38.09 -42.92
C THR A 57 -20.46 -37.40 -41.83
N LEU A 58 -20.39 -37.98 -40.62
CA LEU A 58 -19.52 -37.50 -39.54
C LEU A 58 -18.04 -37.54 -39.92
N ARG A 59 -17.55 -38.59 -40.59
CA ARG A 59 -16.16 -38.61 -41.13
C ARG A 59 -15.92 -37.54 -42.19
N ARG A 60 -16.93 -37.24 -43.01
CA ARG A 60 -16.84 -36.22 -44.06
C ARG A 60 -16.74 -34.80 -43.50
N TYR A 61 -17.43 -34.53 -42.39
CA TYR A 61 -17.42 -33.23 -41.70
C TYR A 61 -16.55 -33.20 -40.45
N ARG A 62 -15.81 -34.27 -40.16
CA ARG A 62 -14.94 -34.38 -38.98
C ARG A 62 -13.94 -33.23 -38.92
N TRP A 63 -13.34 -32.89 -40.06
CA TRP A 63 -12.42 -31.76 -40.15
C TRP A 63 -13.11 -30.42 -39.81
N LEU A 64 -14.35 -30.19 -40.26
CA LEU A 64 -15.10 -28.98 -39.89
C LEU A 64 -15.42 -28.94 -38.39
N ILE A 65 -15.84 -30.07 -37.82
CA ILE A 65 -16.15 -30.18 -36.39
C ILE A 65 -14.89 -29.93 -35.56
N ASP A 66 -13.76 -30.54 -35.94
CA ASP A 66 -12.48 -30.39 -35.24
C ASP A 66 -11.96 -28.94 -35.34
N THR A 67 -12.09 -28.28 -36.51
CA THR A 67 -11.72 -26.87 -36.66
C THR A 67 -12.60 -25.92 -35.84
N LEU A 68 -13.91 -26.18 -35.77
CA LEU A 68 -14.83 -25.38 -34.97
C LEU A 68 -14.50 -25.52 -33.48
N LEU A 69 -14.28 -26.76 -33.01
CA LEU A 69 -13.86 -27.04 -31.64
C LEU A 69 -12.54 -26.37 -31.28
N LEU A 70 -11.57 -26.38 -32.19
CA LEU A 70 -10.28 -25.70 -32.00
C LEU A 70 -10.47 -24.18 -31.86
N LEU A 71 -11.25 -23.56 -32.76
CA LEU A 71 -11.53 -22.12 -32.69
C LEU A 71 -12.27 -21.74 -31.41
N THR A 72 -13.21 -22.55 -30.95
CA THR A 72 -13.91 -22.31 -29.68
C THR A 72 -12.97 -22.43 -28.48
N ASN A 73 -12.05 -23.40 -28.48
CA ASN A 73 -11.06 -23.55 -27.40
C ASN A 73 -10.07 -22.38 -27.39
N ILE A 74 -9.63 -21.90 -28.56
CA ILE A 74 -8.79 -20.71 -28.67
C ILE A 74 -9.53 -19.46 -28.18
N GLY A 75 -10.80 -19.30 -28.56
CA GLY A 75 -11.62 -18.18 -28.09
C GLY A 75 -11.82 -18.20 -26.57
N LEU A 76 -12.10 -19.37 -25.99
CA LEU A 76 -12.24 -19.55 -24.55
C LEU A 76 -10.92 -19.32 -23.81
N SER A 77 -9.80 -19.80 -24.34
CA SER A 77 -8.49 -19.62 -23.70
C SER A 77 -8.05 -18.15 -23.74
N LEU A 78 -8.21 -17.47 -24.88
CA LEU A 78 -7.93 -16.03 -24.98
C LEU A 78 -8.86 -15.21 -24.07
N GLY A 79 -10.14 -15.56 -24.00
CA GLY A 79 -11.11 -14.91 -23.10
C GLY A 79 -10.75 -15.09 -21.63
N LEU A 80 -10.34 -16.31 -21.23
CA LEU A 80 -9.89 -16.60 -19.87
C LEU A 80 -8.57 -15.88 -19.56
N SER A 81 -7.60 -15.88 -20.48
CA SER A 81 -6.34 -15.15 -20.32
C SER A 81 -6.56 -13.64 -20.19
N LEU A 82 -7.50 -13.07 -20.94
CA LEU A 82 -7.86 -11.66 -20.84
C LEU A 82 -8.55 -11.33 -19.50
N LEU A 83 -9.47 -12.20 -19.05
CA LEU A 83 -10.11 -12.05 -17.73
C LEU A 83 -9.09 -12.14 -16.60
N LEU A 84 -8.18 -13.11 -16.66
CA LEU A 84 -7.09 -13.24 -15.69
C LEU A 84 -6.15 -12.05 -15.77
N TYR A 85 -5.89 -11.49 -16.96
CA TYR A 85 -5.08 -10.27 -17.11
C TYR A 85 -5.73 -9.07 -16.40
N TYR A 86 -7.02 -8.82 -16.61
CA TYR A 86 -7.73 -7.72 -15.94
C TYR A 86 -7.83 -7.95 -14.42
N GLN A 87 -8.14 -9.16 -13.98
CA GLN A 87 -8.19 -9.50 -12.57
C GLN A 87 -6.80 -9.39 -11.91
N PHE A 88 -5.74 -9.70 -12.65
CA PHE A 88 -4.36 -9.54 -12.18
C PHE A 88 -3.94 -8.07 -12.12
N GLU A 89 -4.37 -7.22 -13.07
CA GLU A 89 -4.16 -5.77 -12.99
C GLU A 89 -4.88 -5.15 -11.79
N ASP A 90 -6.15 -5.49 -11.56
CA ASP A 90 -6.92 -5.04 -10.40
C ASP A 90 -6.33 -5.53 -9.07
N ALA A 91 -5.77 -6.74 -9.05
CA ALA A 91 -5.07 -7.30 -7.89
C ALA A 91 -3.68 -6.66 -7.67
N LYS A 92 -3.02 -6.20 -8.74
CA LYS A 92 -1.72 -5.53 -8.68
C LYS A 92 -1.84 -4.09 -8.19
N PHE A 93 -2.96 -3.44 -8.48
CA PHE A 93 -3.25 -2.07 -8.05
C PHE A 93 -4.69 -1.96 -7.52
N PRO A 94 -5.01 -2.59 -6.38
CA PRO A 94 -6.30 -2.36 -5.75
C PRO A 94 -6.41 -0.86 -5.49
N THR A 95 -7.41 -0.19 -6.07
CA THR A 95 -7.70 1.21 -5.75
C THR A 95 -7.98 1.30 -4.26
N SER A 96 -6.94 1.67 -3.50
CA SER A 96 -7.02 1.81 -2.07
C SER A 96 -8.06 2.88 -1.78
N LYS A 97 -9.16 2.50 -1.13
CA LYS A 97 -10.10 3.48 -0.56
C LYS A 97 -9.46 4.32 0.55
N ARG A 98 -8.26 3.96 1.02
CA ARG A 98 -7.52 4.65 2.06
C ARG A 98 -6.54 5.64 1.45
N GLN A 99 -6.64 6.89 1.88
CA GLN A 99 -5.64 7.92 1.62
C GLN A 99 -4.52 7.81 2.66
N VAL A 100 -3.26 7.99 2.26
CA VAL A 100 -2.11 8.01 3.18
C VAL A 100 -2.35 9.04 4.30
N GLY A 101 -1.99 8.69 5.53
CA GLY A 101 -2.24 9.52 6.73
C GLY A 101 -3.73 9.77 7.02
N GLY A 102 -4.64 8.97 6.45
CA GLY A 102 -6.06 8.96 6.77
C GLY A 102 -6.40 8.00 7.90
N ASP A 103 -7.69 7.85 8.18
CA ASP A 103 -8.18 6.85 9.13
C ASP A 103 -7.90 5.42 8.63
N PHE A 104 -7.31 4.59 9.49
CA PHE A 104 -6.94 3.21 9.17
C PHE A 104 -8.16 2.34 8.84
N THR A 105 -9.32 2.64 9.44
CA THR A 105 -10.56 1.91 9.15
C THR A 105 -11.11 2.24 7.76
N GLY A 106 -10.75 3.42 7.22
CA GLY A 106 -11.30 3.96 5.98
C GLY A 106 -12.68 4.60 6.14
N ALA A 107 -13.19 4.76 7.37
CA ALA A 107 -14.45 5.46 7.64
C ALA A 107 -14.28 6.99 7.65
N GLY A 108 -13.08 7.48 7.93
CA GLY A 108 -12.74 8.90 7.86
C GLY A 108 -12.84 9.49 6.44
N PRO A 109 -12.96 10.83 6.33
CA PRO A 109 -13.05 11.49 5.04
C PRO A 109 -11.72 11.39 4.28
N GLN A 110 -11.81 11.43 2.95
CA GLN A 110 -10.67 11.73 2.08
C GLN A 110 -10.55 13.25 1.92
N PHE A 111 -9.33 13.75 1.93
CA PHE A 111 -9.06 15.17 1.74
C PHE A 111 -8.58 15.44 0.32
N PRO A 112 -8.97 16.56 -0.30
CA PRO A 112 -8.37 16.98 -1.55
C PRO A 112 -6.86 17.18 -1.38
N VAL A 113 -6.11 16.92 -2.43
CA VAL A 113 -4.65 17.13 -2.46
C VAL A 113 -4.29 18.41 -3.19
N LYS A 114 -3.17 19.03 -2.81
CA LYS A 114 -2.58 20.20 -3.44
C LYS A 114 -1.10 19.94 -3.66
N ILE A 115 -0.61 20.43 -4.80
CA ILE A 115 0.83 20.49 -5.04
C ILE A 115 1.38 21.69 -4.28
N GLN A 116 2.36 21.47 -3.42
CA GLN A 116 2.97 22.49 -2.56
C GLN A 116 4.48 22.48 -2.76
N LYS A 117 5.07 23.66 -2.96
CA LYS A 117 6.52 23.86 -2.79
C LYS A 117 6.78 24.21 -1.34
N PHE A 118 7.79 23.61 -0.70
CA PHE A 118 8.20 24.06 0.62
C PHE A 118 9.05 25.33 0.52
N ASP A 119 9.08 26.10 1.59
CA ASP A 119 9.87 27.33 1.70
C ASP A 119 10.27 27.54 3.15
N ALA A 120 11.45 28.12 3.38
CA ALA A 120 11.89 28.47 4.71
C ALA A 120 11.11 29.69 5.22
N ASP A 121 10.42 29.54 6.35
CA ASP A 121 9.62 30.60 6.95
C ASP A 121 10.15 30.96 8.35
N TYR A 122 10.85 32.10 8.40
CA TYR A 122 11.44 32.63 9.63
C TYR A 122 10.40 33.13 10.64
N GLN A 123 9.11 33.25 10.28
CA GLN A 123 8.04 33.53 11.25
C GLN A 123 7.81 32.33 12.18
N PHE A 124 7.96 31.10 11.66
CA PHE A 124 7.84 29.87 12.43
C PHE A 124 9.17 29.43 13.02
N VAL A 125 10.26 29.54 12.27
CA VAL A 125 11.59 29.09 12.71
C VAL A 125 12.62 30.21 12.52
N PRO A 126 12.68 31.20 13.43
CA PRO A 126 13.68 32.25 13.35
C PRO A 126 15.10 31.68 13.53
N PRO A 127 16.13 32.31 12.93
CA PRO A 127 17.52 31.83 13.01
C PRO A 127 18.15 31.99 14.40
N ASN A 128 17.50 32.72 15.32
CA ASN A 128 17.98 32.95 16.68
C ASN A 128 17.14 32.18 17.70
N ALA A 129 17.80 31.41 18.57
CA ALA A 129 17.14 30.65 19.64
C ALA A 129 16.34 31.52 20.63
N THR A 130 16.80 32.74 20.90
CA THR A 130 16.06 33.67 21.78
C THR A 130 14.75 34.11 21.14
N ASP A 131 14.76 34.34 19.82
CA ASP A 131 13.58 34.74 19.07
C ASP A 131 12.59 33.58 18.93
N PHE A 132 13.07 32.33 18.87
CA PHE A 132 12.20 31.15 18.87
C PHE A 132 11.35 31.06 20.14
N LEU A 133 11.89 31.49 21.29
CA LEU A 133 11.18 31.57 22.57
C LEU A 133 10.24 32.79 22.68
N SER A 134 10.13 33.62 21.64
CA SER A 134 9.26 34.79 21.64
C SER A 134 7.78 34.41 21.57
N ASN A 135 6.93 35.23 22.18
CA ASN A 135 5.47 35.08 22.05
C ASN A 135 5.00 35.24 20.59
N THR A 136 5.74 35.99 19.77
CA THR A 136 5.45 36.13 18.33
C THR A 136 5.57 34.79 17.62
N THR A 137 6.70 34.09 17.76
CA THR A 137 6.91 32.77 17.14
C THR A 137 5.93 31.74 17.67
N LEU A 138 5.70 31.71 18.98
CA LEU A 138 4.68 30.85 19.60
C LEU A 138 3.28 31.06 19.00
N ASN A 139 2.85 32.30 18.77
CA ASN A 139 1.54 32.58 18.17
C ASN A 139 1.47 32.13 16.70
N HIS A 140 2.56 32.21 15.94
CA HIS A 140 2.62 31.61 14.61
C HIS A 140 2.42 30.10 14.68
N TRP A 141 3.13 29.38 15.56
CA TRP A 141 2.92 27.95 15.75
C TRP A 141 1.49 27.59 16.18
N ARG A 142 0.88 28.38 17.08
CA ARG A 142 -0.53 28.20 17.47
C ARG A 142 -1.49 28.35 16.29
N SER A 143 -1.16 29.17 15.29
CA SER A 143 -2.00 29.33 14.08
C SER A 143 -2.05 28.08 13.20
N LEU A 144 -1.11 27.14 13.36
CA LEU A 144 -1.15 25.83 12.70
C LEU A 144 -2.12 24.88 13.39
N MET A 145 -2.49 25.14 14.64
CA MET A 145 -3.32 24.23 15.43
C MET A 145 -4.81 24.54 15.22
N PRO A 146 -5.69 23.54 15.35
CA PRO A 146 -7.12 23.79 15.38
C PRO A 146 -7.49 24.74 16.55
N ALA A 147 -8.46 25.61 16.35
CA ALA A 147 -8.82 26.66 17.31
C ALA A 147 -9.29 26.09 18.66
N GLY A 148 -9.85 24.88 18.66
CA GLY A 148 -10.27 24.16 19.87
C GLY A 148 -9.17 23.34 20.55
N ALA A 149 -7.90 23.48 20.15
CA ALA A 149 -6.80 22.79 20.81
C ALA A 149 -6.72 23.17 22.30
N GLY A 150 -6.54 22.16 23.15
CA GLY A 150 -6.54 22.32 24.59
C GLY A 150 -6.42 20.98 25.32
N TRP A 151 -6.05 21.06 26.58
CA TRP A 151 -5.97 19.90 27.46
C TRP A 151 -7.37 19.35 27.74
N LYS A 152 -7.48 18.02 27.85
CA LYS A 152 -8.72 17.37 28.27
C LYS A 152 -9.06 17.79 29.71
N SER A 153 -10.34 17.93 30.02
CA SER A 153 -10.81 17.90 31.41
C SER A 153 -10.36 16.62 32.12
N GLU A 154 -10.19 16.65 33.44
CA GLU A 154 -9.81 15.51 34.28
C GLU A 154 -10.95 14.47 34.43
N ASP A 155 -11.65 14.14 33.35
CA ASP A 155 -12.56 13.00 33.31
C ASP A 155 -11.77 11.73 32.90
N ASP A 156 -11.87 10.65 33.68
CA ASP A 156 -11.13 9.38 33.52
C ASP A 156 -11.39 8.61 32.21
N GLY A 157 -12.15 9.18 31.26
CA GLY A 157 -12.41 8.57 29.96
C GLY A 157 -11.18 8.55 29.05
N PRO A 158 -11.03 7.55 28.16
CA PRO A 158 -10.00 7.60 27.12
C PRO A 158 -10.23 8.80 26.19
N PHE A 159 -9.15 9.42 25.72
CA PHE A 159 -9.19 10.45 24.69
C PHE A 159 -8.28 10.11 23.52
N PHE A 160 -8.61 10.66 22.35
CA PHE A 160 -7.86 10.43 21.13
C PHE A 160 -7.26 11.74 20.63
N THR A 161 -5.95 11.74 20.41
CA THR A 161 -5.25 12.85 19.76
C THR A 161 -5.14 12.63 18.26
N THR A 162 -4.98 13.72 17.53
CA THR A 162 -4.72 13.65 16.08
C THR A 162 -3.23 13.58 15.84
N THR A 163 -2.76 12.54 15.14
CA THR A 163 -1.34 12.32 14.84
C THR A 163 -0.67 13.54 14.21
N MET A 164 -1.32 14.21 13.24
CA MET A 164 -0.78 15.41 12.60
C MET A 164 -0.49 16.54 13.62
N THR A 165 -1.44 16.83 14.52
CA THR A 165 -1.25 17.91 15.51
C THR A 165 -0.24 17.53 16.59
N HIS A 166 -0.11 16.23 16.89
CA HIS A 166 0.93 15.72 17.78
C HIS A 166 2.34 15.89 17.18
N GLN A 167 2.50 15.65 15.86
CA GLN A 167 3.77 15.90 15.18
C GLN A 167 4.18 17.39 15.25
N LEU A 168 3.23 18.31 15.08
CA LEU A 168 3.49 19.75 15.22
C LEU A 168 3.91 20.14 16.64
N HIS A 169 3.23 19.59 17.65
CA HIS A 169 3.62 19.74 19.06
C HIS A 169 5.06 19.24 19.27
N CYS A 170 5.40 18.03 18.80
CA CYS A 170 6.75 17.50 18.92
C CYS A 170 7.81 18.40 18.29
N ILE A 171 7.59 18.91 17.08
CA ILE A 171 8.55 19.78 16.39
C ILE A 171 8.76 21.08 17.17
N TYR A 172 7.67 21.71 17.63
CA TYR A 172 7.78 22.92 18.45
C TYR A 172 8.54 22.68 19.74
N MET A 173 8.21 21.60 20.47
CA MET A 173 8.87 21.26 21.73
C MET A 173 10.36 20.99 21.55
N MET A 174 10.76 20.30 20.48
CA MET A 174 12.18 20.11 20.15
C MET A 174 12.92 21.45 19.96
N GLY A 175 12.32 22.38 19.21
CA GLY A 175 12.88 23.73 19.04
C GLY A 175 12.94 24.53 20.33
N ARG A 176 11.90 24.43 21.18
CA ARG A 176 11.83 25.06 22.50
C ARG A 176 12.92 24.53 23.44
N ILE A 177 13.11 23.21 23.49
CA ILE A 177 14.14 22.55 24.30
C ILE A 177 15.53 22.99 23.86
N TYR A 178 15.83 22.91 22.56
CA TYR A 178 17.10 23.39 22.02
C TYR A 178 17.35 24.86 22.37
N SER A 179 16.34 25.70 22.22
CA SER A 179 16.44 27.13 22.50
C SER A 179 16.63 27.44 23.98
N GLY A 180 15.92 26.73 24.87
CA GLY A 180 16.08 26.86 26.32
C GLY A 180 17.49 26.48 26.78
N ILE A 181 18.03 25.37 26.26
CA ILE A 181 19.41 24.92 26.58
C ILE A 181 20.44 25.94 26.07
N THR A 182 20.37 26.32 24.80
CA THR A 182 21.39 27.19 24.16
C THR A 182 21.39 28.62 24.68
N THR A 183 20.24 29.11 25.15
CA THR A 183 20.12 30.44 25.76
C THR A 183 20.28 30.43 27.28
N ASN A 184 20.63 29.29 27.87
CA ASN A 184 20.75 29.10 29.32
C ASN A 184 19.47 29.48 30.10
N LYS A 185 18.31 29.20 29.50
CA LYS A 185 16.96 29.36 30.06
C LYS A 185 16.33 27.99 30.31
N ALA A 186 17.04 27.12 31.02
CA ALA A 186 16.54 25.77 31.32
C ALA A 186 15.32 25.78 32.25
N ASP A 187 15.06 26.89 32.95
CA ASP A 187 13.90 27.12 33.80
C ASP A 187 12.56 27.14 33.03
N VAL A 188 12.59 27.39 31.71
CA VAL A 188 11.40 27.34 30.86
C VAL A 188 11.06 25.93 30.36
N LEU A 189 11.86 24.92 30.73
CA LEU A 189 11.71 23.53 30.30
C LEU A 189 11.10 22.68 31.41
N THR A 190 10.33 21.67 31.02
CA THR A 190 9.81 20.66 31.94
C THR A 190 10.94 19.76 32.44
N ALA A 191 10.77 19.13 33.61
CA ALA A 191 11.82 18.30 34.23
C ALA A 191 12.22 17.07 33.38
N ASP A 192 11.36 16.64 32.47
CA ASP A 192 11.50 15.46 31.62
C ASP A 192 11.91 15.79 30.16
N TYR A 193 12.39 17.01 29.92
CA TYR A 193 12.68 17.52 28.58
C TYR A 193 13.62 16.60 27.76
N ASP A 194 14.55 15.90 28.40
CA ASP A 194 15.50 14.99 27.76
C ASP A 194 14.79 13.75 27.20
N THR A 195 13.96 13.10 28.02
CA THR A 195 13.18 11.93 27.59
C THR A 195 12.14 12.31 26.53
N HIS A 196 11.51 13.48 26.69
CA HIS A 196 10.53 13.98 25.73
C HIS A 196 11.20 14.30 24.38
N PHE A 197 12.40 14.88 24.37
CA PHE A 197 13.15 15.18 23.15
C PHE A 197 13.43 13.91 22.32
N TYR A 198 13.91 12.84 22.94
CA TYR A 198 14.16 11.57 22.23
C TYR A 198 12.88 10.85 21.79
N HIS A 199 11.80 10.95 22.58
CA HIS A 199 10.49 10.47 22.17
C HIS A 199 10.01 11.18 20.89
N CYS A 200 10.11 12.51 20.84
CA CYS A 200 9.76 13.31 19.66
C CYS A 200 10.58 12.91 18.43
N ILE A 201 11.88 12.69 18.59
CA ILE A 201 12.76 12.23 17.49
C ILE A 201 12.25 10.92 16.91
N ASP A 202 12.00 9.90 17.74
CA ASP A 202 11.56 8.61 17.23
C ASP A 202 10.14 8.67 16.64
N TYR A 203 9.25 9.45 17.25
CA TYR A 203 7.89 9.67 16.75
C TYR A 203 7.89 10.31 15.35
N LEU A 204 8.69 11.37 15.16
CA LEU A 204 8.80 12.06 13.87
C LEU A 204 9.48 11.20 12.81
N ARG A 205 10.51 10.41 13.18
CA ARG A 205 11.12 9.42 12.28
C ARG A 205 10.06 8.45 11.74
N GLN A 206 9.20 7.92 12.61
CA GLN A 206 8.13 7.00 12.20
C GLN A 206 7.08 7.71 11.34
N ALA A 207 6.73 8.96 11.65
CA ALA A 207 5.81 9.76 10.84
C ALA A 207 6.31 10.01 9.41
N ILE A 208 7.60 10.34 9.27
CA ILE A 208 8.25 10.53 7.97
C ILE A 208 8.24 9.22 7.17
N MET A 209 8.60 8.10 7.81
CA MET A 209 8.55 6.78 7.15
C MET A 209 7.12 6.35 6.76
N CYS A 210 6.12 6.76 7.55
CA CYS A 210 4.71 6.46 7.30
C CYS A 210 4.17 7.24 6.09
N SER A 211 4.56 8.51 5.95
CA SER A 211 4.15 9.36 4.83
C SER A 211 4.95 9.07 3.56
N ALA A 212 6.23 8.71 3.71
CA ALA A 212 7.16 8.33 2.65
C ALA A 212 7.05 9.24 1.41
N ASP A 213 7.21 10.55 1.63
CA ASP A 213 7.17 11.52 0.55
C ASP A 213 8.26 11.20 -0.50
N LEU A 214 7.85 11.11 -1.77
CA LEU A 214 8.70 10.74 -2.91
C LEU A 214 9.02 11.93 -3.81
N ALA A 215 8.74 13.16 -3.36
CA ALA A 215 9.12 14.37 -4.07
C ALA A 215 10.64 14.39 -4.34
N LEU A 216 11.02 14.85 -5.53
CA LEU A 216 12.42 15.10 -5.86
C LEU A 216 12.76 16.54 -5.48
N GLU A 217 13.83 16.72 -4.71
CA GLU A 217 14.37 18.03 -4.29
C GLU A 217 15.59 18.35 -5.16
N PRO A 218 15.46 19.20 -6.19
CA PRO A 218 16.58 19.53 -7.06
C PRO A 218 17.53 20.52 -6.39
N HIS A 219 18.83 20.20 -6.44
CA HIS A 219 19.90 21.09 -5.99
C HIS A 219 20.71 21.63 -7.18
N HIS A 220 21.06 22.90 -7.13
CA HIS A 220 21.93 23.58 -8.07
C HIS A 220 23.23 24.02 -7.40
N ALA A 221 24.31 24.11 -8.18
CA ALA A 221 25.61 24.59 -7.68
C ALA A 221 25.60 26.05 -7.20
N THR A 222 24.52 26.79 -7.49
CA THR A 222 24.29 28.17 -7.11
C THR A 222 23.40 28.33 -5.88
N ASP A 223 22.90 27.23 -5.32
CA ASP A 223 22.07 27.27 -4.10
C ASP A 223 22.89 27.80 -2.92
N ALA A 224 22.22 28.48 -1.99
CA ALA A 224 22.87 29.03 -0.81
C ALA A 224 23.14 27.94 0.24
N ASP A 225 24.33 27.94 0.82
CA ASP A 225 24.71 27.05 1.93
C ASP A 225 24.41 27.73 3.28
N ASP A 226 23.17 28.19 3.46
CA ASP A 226 22.73 28.94 4.64
C ASP A 226 21.54 28.30 5.37
N ASN A 227 21.02 27.17 4.87
CA ASN A 227 19.78 26.52 5.32
C ASN A 227 18.55 27.46 5.32
N GLY A 228 18.63 28.60 4.63
CA GLY A 228 17.59 29.60 4.51
C GLY A 228 16.74 29.42 3.25
N PRO A 229 15.95 30.44 2.86
CA PRO A 229 15.11 30.40 1.66
C PRO A 229 15.87 30.16 0.35
N GLY A 230 17.18 30.44 0.33
CA GLY A 230 18.04 30.20 -0.82
C GLY A 230 18.62 28.79 -0.90
N ASP A 231 18.40 27.96 0.12
CA ASP A 231 18.91 26.58 0.16
C ASP A 231 18.12 25.66 -0.78
N GLY A 232 18.83 24.71 -1.40
CA GLY A 232 18.28 23.81 -2.40
C GLY A 232 17.25 22.82 -1.83
N SER A 233 17.29 22.54 -0.52
CA SER A 233 16.41 21.56 0.13
C SER A 233 14.93 21.96 0.08
N TRP A 234 14.61 23.21 -0.24
CA TRP A 234 13.23 23.70 -0.38
C TRP A 234 12.67 23.59 -1.80
N ASN A 235 13.46 23.14 -2.79
CA ASN A 235 13.09 23.23 -4.20
C ASN A 235 12.14 22.12 -4.69
N GLY A 236 11.79 21.15 -3.83
CA GLY A 236 10.88 20.07 -4.15
C GLY A 236 9.42 20.51 -4.33
N MET A 237 8.68 19.72 -5.14
CA MET A 237 7.23 19.87 -5.29
C MET A 237 6.54 18.64 -4.69
N HIS A 238 5.73 18.86 -3.67
CA HIS A 238 5.16 17.83 -2.81
C HIS A 238 3.66 17.68 -3.06
N VAL A 239 3.12 16.47 -2.90
CA VAL A 239 1.67 16.21 -2.98
C VAL A 239 1.10 16.15 -1.57
N CYS A 240 0.54 17.25 -1.10
CA CYS A 240 0.05 17.38 0.27
C CYS A 240 -1.47 17.32 0.34
N LYS A 241 -2.03 16.91 1.49
CA LYS A 241 -3.45 17.18 1.77
C LYS A 241 -3.67 18.69 1.86
N ASP A 242 -4.82 19.17 1.42
CA ASP A 242 -5.22 20.56 1.63
C ASP A 242 -5.37 20.82 3.14
N TYR A 243 -4.34 21.43 3.72
CA TYR A 243 -4.24 21.63 5.16
C TYR A 243 -5.44 22.41 5.72
N SER A 244 -5.97 23.37 4.95
CA SER A 244 -7.16 24.13 5.35
C SER A 244 -8.41 23.25 5.52
N GLN A 245 -8.54 22.18 4.75
CA GLN A 245 -9.64 21.23 4.86
C GLN A 245 -9.43 20.27 6.03
N VAL A 246 -8.17 19.88 6.26
CA VAL A 246 -7.79 19.06 7.42
C VAL A 246 -8.09 19.81 8.72
N LEU A 247 -7.68 21.08 8.85
CA LEU A 247 -7.97 21.88 10.04
C LEU A 247 -9.46 22.03 10.29
N LYS A 248 -10.24 22.42 9.27
CA LYS A 248 -11.72 22.53 9.39
C LYS A 248 -12.37 21.22 9.85
N TYR A 249 -11.86 20.08 9.40
CA TYR A 249 -12.34 18.77 9.85
C TYR A 249 -12.00 18.52 11.33
N VAL A 250 -10.76 18.75 11.72
CA VAL A 250 -10.30 18.53 13.11
C VAL A 250 -11.01 19.48 14.07
N ASP A 251 -11.17 20.76 13.73
CA ASP A 251 -11.92 21.75 14.51
C ASP A 251 -13.36 21.28 14.81
N ARG A 252 -14.04 20.78 13.77
CA ARG A 252 -15.39 20.24 13.93
C ARG A 252 -15.41 19.02 14.86
N GLN A 253 -14.45 18.11 14.72
CA GLN A 253 -14.37 16.90 15.55
C GLN A 253 -14.06 17.20 17.02
N ILE A 254 -13.30 18.28 17.30
CA ILE A 254 -13.10 18.79 18.65
C ILE A 254 -14.42 19.32 19.21
N THR A 255 -15.13 20.14 18.41
CA THR A 255 -16.43 20.71 18.81
C THR A 255 -17.49 19.62 19.08
N GLU A 256 -17.41 18.51 18.35
CA GLU A 256 -18.26 17.32 18.52
C GLU A 256 -17.81 16.41 19.70
N GLY A 257 -16.70 16.71 20.37
CA GLY A 257 -16.17 15.94 21.50
C GLY A 257 -15.53 14.60 21.11
N ILE A 258 -15.23 14.39 19.82
CA ILE A 258 -14.66 13.14 19.30
C ILE A 258 -13.13 13.10 19.52
N ARG A 259 -12.48 14.27 19.44
CA ARG A 259 -11.02 14.40 19.50
C ARG A 259 -10.61 15.46 20.51
N VAL A 260 -9.48 15.21 21.15
CA VAL A 260 -8.75 16.20 21.96
C VAL A 260 -7.44 16.47 21.25
N VAL A 261 -7.06 17.74 21.10
CA VAL A 261 -5.80 18.11 20.47
C VAL A 261 -4.92 18.80 21.51
N LEU A 262 -3.75 18.22 21.75
CA LEU A 262 -2.75 18.80 22.63
C LEU A 262 -2.37 20.20 22.10
N PRO A 263 -2.32 21.21 22.97
CA PRO A 263 -1.94 22.54 22.55
C PRO A 263 -0.44 22.61 22.23
N ILE A 264 -0.06 23.71 21.57
CA ILE A 264 1.32 24.20 21.58
C ILE A 264 1.37 25.27 22.66
N ASP A 265 1.94 24.90 23.80
CA ASP A 265 2.04 25.72 25.01
C ASP A 265 3.48 25.87 25.51
N ASP A 266 3.59 26.69 26.55
CA ASP A 266 4.82 27.20 27.13
C ASP A 266 5.23 26.32 28.33
#